data_AF-A0A9D3P930-F1
#
_entry.id   AF-A0A9D3P930-F1
#
_cell.length_a   1.000
_cell.length_b   1.000
_cell.length_c   1.000
_cell.angle_alpha   90.00
_cell.angle_beta   90.00
_cell.angle_gamma   90.00
#
_symmetry.space_group_name_H-M   'P 1'
#
loop_
_entity.id
_entity.type
_entity.pdbx_description
1 polymer ?
#
loop_
_entity_poly.entity_id
_entity_poly.type
_entity_poly.pdbx_seq_one_letter_code
_entity_poly.pdbx_strand_id
1 'polypeptide(L)'
;MFKSAVDTWLLAILLANVEWAEGEETATKTSAPCVDREQWTNLVINLGEGIETSHDQNILVRPSVFAKIKEEPTYGCVLQKIFEFYDRVLQRSGENYTDVRHFARRLRKCLLPVPCPKVCRRLYKKAKSTSMNETSESESLEPKKVAVLQIQKLQQALEQLDDVKTREKAIVELTALDFYLPKSQEEDSTGTKCPKKQNRKSKPKKQASLKRQRCS
;
A
#
# COMPACT_ATOMS: atom_id res chain seq x y z
N MET A 1 -27.75 -14.28 -73.33
CA MET A 1 -26.96 -13.59 -74.37
C MET A 1 -27.63 -12.26 -74.66
N PHE A 2 -27.03 -11.14 -74.22
CA PHE A 2 -26.98 -9.89 -74.98
C PHE A 2 -25.79 -9.10 -74.42
N LYS A 3 -24.77 -8.96 -75.27
CA LYS A 3 -23.65 -8.04 -75.10
C LYS A 3 -24.14 -6.66 -75.53
N SER A 4 -23.78 -5.61 -74.82
CA SER A 4 -23.27 -4.38 -75.45
C SER A 4 -22.53 -3.56 -74.41
N ALA A 5 -21.19 -3.58 -74.52
CA ALA A 5 -20.36 -2.44 -74.18
C ALA A 5 -20.67 -1.31 -75.17
N VAL A 6 -20.34 -0.06 -74.83
CA VAL A 6 -19.37 0.80 -75.51
C VAL A 6 -19.35 2.13 -74.75
N ASP A 7 -18.18 2.44 -74.19
CA ASP A 7 -17.46 3.72 -74.10
C ASP A 7 -18.28 5.02 -73.97
N THR A 8 -17.89 6.00 -73.15
CA THR A 8 -16.62 6.72 -73.29
C THR A 8 -16.40 7.62 -72.08
N TRP A 9 -15.13 7.72 -71.69
CA TRP A 9 -14.59 8.54 -70.61
C TRP A 9 -14.59 10.05 -70.90
N LEU A 10 -14.35 10.82 -69.83
CA LEU A 10 -13.64 12.12 -69.74
C LEU A 10 -14.40 13.43 -70.01
N LEU A 11 -14.74 14.10 -68.90
CA LEU A 11 -14.37 15.49 -68.57
C LEU A 11 -14.84 15.73 -67.12
N ALA A 12 -14.04 15.47 -66.08
CA ALA A 12 -12.93 16.27 -65.57
C ALA A 12 -13.33 17.72 -65.17
N ILE A 13 -13.37 17.90 -63.83
CA ILE A 13 -12.91 19.06 -63.05
C ILE A 13 -13.88 20.24 -62.91
N LEU A 14 -14.27 20.51 -61.65
CA LEU A 14 -14.14 21.79 -60.90
C LEU A 14 -14.66 21.57 -59.47
N LEU A 15 -13.77 21.24 -58.53
CA LEU A 15 -13.28 22.15 -57.47
C LEU A 15 -14.33 22.64 -56.47
N ALA A 16 -14.42 21.96 -55.33
CA ALA A 16 -14.63 22.61 -54.04
C ALA A 16 -13.95 21.77 -52.94
N ASN A 17 -12.80 22.26 -52.47
CA ASN A 17 -12.12 21.81 -51.27
C ASN A 17 -13.06 22.00 -50.08
N VAL A 18 -13.39 20.91 -49.39
CA VAL A 18 -13.66 20.98 -47.95
C VAL A 18 -12.77 19.94 -47.30
N GLU A 19 -11.62 20.43 -46.87
CA GLU A 19 -10.65 19.76 -46.02
C GLU A 19 -11.33 19.55 -44.66
N TRP A 20 -11.96 18.39 -44.47
CA TRP A 20 -12.36 17.93 -43.15
C TRP A 20 -11.13 17.29 -42.52
N ALA A 21 -10.51 18.05 -41.62
CA ALA A 21 -9.43 17.59 -40.76
C ALA A 21 -9.84 16.28 -40.09
N GLU A 22 -9.04 15.23 -40.33
CA GLU A 22 -9.01 14.06 -39.49
C GLU A 22 -8.54 14.51 -38.10
N GLY A 23 -9.50 14.77 -37.22
CA GLY A 23 -9.24 14.86 -35.80
C GLY A 23 -8.82 13.47 -35.34
N GLU A 24 -7.52 13.24 -35.20
CA GLU A 24 -6.99 12.18 -34.34
C GLU A 24 -7.49 12.46 -32.92
N GLU A 25 -8.65 11.89 -32.57
CA GLU A 25 -8.99 11.61 -31.19
C GLU A 25 -7.95 10.59 -30.68
N THR A 26 -6.83 11.13 -30.21
CA THR A 26 -5.99 10.47 -29.23
C THR A 26 -6.86 10.28 -28.00
N ALA A 27 -7.61 9.18 -27.97
CA ALA A 27 -8.29 8.68 -26.80
C ALA A 27 -7.21 8.39 -25.76
N THR A 28 -6.87 9.41 -24.98
CA THR A 28 -6.25 9.27 -23.68
C THR A 28 -7.21 8.38 -22.91
N LYS A 29 -6.85 7.10 -22.86
CA LYS A 29 -7.50 6.10 -22.03
C LYS A 29 -7.17 6.48 -20.60
N THR A 30 -7.84 7.50 -20.07
CA THR A 30 -7.84 7.87 -18.67
C THR A 30 -8.48 6.69 -17.97
N SER A 31 -7.65 5.71 -17.61
CA SER A 31 -8.11 4.54 -16.89
C SER A 31 -8.74 5.05 -15.61
N ALA A 32 -10.06 4.86 -15.47
CA ALA A 32 -10.76 5.26 -14.27
C ALA A 32 -9.97 4.79 -13.03
N PRO A 33 -9.83 5.62 -11.99
CA PRO A 33 -9.07 5.27 -10.81
C PRO A 33 -9.59 3.94 -10.26
N CYS A 34 -8.66 3.03 -10.00
CA CYS A 34 -8.96 1.67 -9.58
C CYS A 34 -9.83 1.59 -8.30
N VAL A 35 -9.80 2.65 -7.48
CA VAL A 35 -10.67 2.87 -6.34
C VAL A 35 -10.98 4.36 -6.18
N ASP A 36 -12.24 4.67 -5.86
CA ASP A 36 -12.71 6.00 -5.46
C ASP A 36 -12.44 6.24 -3.96
N ARG A 37 -11.55 7.19 -3.64
CA ARG A 37 -11.25 7.54 -2.24
C ARG A 37 -12.39 8.29 -1.56
N GLU A 38 -13.19 9.04 -2.30
CA GLU A 38 -14.35 9.74 -1.75
C GLU A 38 -15.37 8.72 -1.24
N GLN A 39 -15.59 7.66 -2.03
CA GLN A 39 -16.42 6.53 -1.61
C GLN A 39 -15.89 5.86 -0.33
N TRP A 40 -14.57 5.70 -0.16
CA TRP A 40 -13.99 5.20 1.10
C TRP A 40 -14.35 6.11 2.27
N THR A 41 -14.08 7.41 2.14
CA THR A 41 -14.35 8.40 3.19
C THR A 41 -15.83 8.37 3.59
N ASN A 42 -16.74 8.35 2.61
CA ASN A 42 -18.18 8.28 2.87
C ASN A 42 -18.60 6.99 3.57
N LEU A 43 -17.95 5.86 3.28
CA LEU A 43 -18.23 4.59 3.95
C LEU A 43 -17.72 4.56 5.40
N VAL A 44 -16.67 5.30 5.73
CA VAL A 44 -16.04 5.22 7.05
C VAL A 44 -16.33 6.40 7.97
N ILE A 45 -16.74 7.56 7.45
CA ILE A 45 -16.88 8.81 8.22
C ILE A 45 -17.81 8.67 9.43
N ASN A 46 -18.89 7.89 9.31
CA ASN A 46 -19.87 7.71 10.38
C ASN A 46 -19.63 6.45 11.24
N LEU A 47 -18.62 5.63 10.94
CA LEU A 47 -18.37 4.40 11.71
C LEU A 47 -17.98 4.68 13.16
N GLY A 48 -17.37 5.84 13.42
CA GLY A 48 -16.98 6.27 14.77
C GLY A 48 -18.02 7.14 15.47
N GLU A 49 -19.17 7.42 14.85
CA GLU A 49 -20.16 8.32 15.43
C GLU A 49 -20.76 7.71 16.70
N GLY A 50 -20.75 8.46 17.80
CA GLY A 50 -21.24 8.00 19.10
C GLY A 50 -20.27 7.11 19.90
N ILE A 51 -19.08 6.83 19.39
CA ILE A 51 -18.05 6.07 20.11
C ILE A 51 -17.14 7.02 20.89
N GLU A 52 -17.20 6.97 22.23
CA GLU A 52 -16.28 7.69 23.11
C GLU A 52 -15.11 6.78 23.52
N THR A 53 -13.92 7.01 22.96
CA THR A 53 -12.76 6.18 23.29
C THR A 53 -11.94 6.81 24.41
N SER A 54 -11.89 6.18 25.58
CA SER A 54 -10.95 6.55 26.67
C SER A 54 -9.56 5.92 26.52
N HIS A 55 -9.29 5.24 25.40
CA HIS A 55 -8.04 4.50 25.19
C HIS A 55 -6.95 5.47 24.68
N ASP A 56 -6.08 5.88 25.58
CA ASP A 56 -5.01 6.88 25.33
C ASP A 56 -3.96 6.40 24.34
N GLN A 57 -3.80 5.08 24.19
CA GLN A 57 -2.85 4.51 23.25
C GLN A 57 -3.50 4.30 21.88
N ASN A 58 -2.95 4.99 20.87
CA ASN A 58 -3.35 4.77 19.48
C ASN A 58 -2.94 3.36 19.02
N ILE A 59 -3.72 2.72 18.15
CA ILE A 59 -3.38 1.42 17.54
C ILE A 59 -2.47 1.63 16.32
N LEU A 60 -2.80 2.60 15.48
CA LEU A 60 -1.97 3.07 14.39
C LEU A 60 -0.89 4.02 14.89
N VAL A 61 0.21 4.07 14.15
CA VAL A 61 1.26 5.06 14.37
C VAL A 61 0.81 6.38 13.77
N ARG A 62 0.94 7.51 14.48
CA ARG A 62 0.54 8.84 14.01
C ARG A 62 0.94 9.08 12.55
N PRO A 63 0.05 9.68 11.72
CA PRO A 63 0.32 9.90 10.30
C PRO A 63 1.66 10.59 10.00
N SER A 64 2.07 11.57 10.81
CA SER A 64 3.34 12.28 10.66
C SER A 64 4.56 11.35 10.82
N VAL A 65 4.51 10.44 11.79
CA VAL A 65 5.58 9.46 12.03
C VAL A 65 5.53 8.35 10.97
N PHE A 66 4.33 7.90 10.60
CA PHE A 66 4.12 6.88 9.59
C PHE A 66 4.56 7.33 8.19
N ALA A 67 4.45 8.63 7.86
CA ALA A 67 4.90 9.16 6.58
C ALA A 67 6.36 8.80 6.24
N LYS A 68 7.21 8.64 7.25
CA LYS A 68 8.62 8.24 7.10
C LYS A 68 8.83 6.89 6.44
N ILE A 69 7.85 6.00 6.50
CA ILE A 69 7.98 4.65 5.92
C ILE A 69 7.34 4.54 4.55
N LYS A 70 6.70 5.58 3.99
CA LYS A 70 6.01 5.52 2.69
C LYS A 70 6.97 5.18 1.54
N GLU A 71 8.20 5.66 1.60
CA GLU A 71 9.26 5.39 0.61
C GLU A 71 10.08 4.11 0.90
N GLU A 72 9.81 3.42 2.02
CA GLU A 72 10.58 2.24 2.40
C GLU A 72 10.04 0.96 1.74
N PRO A 73 10.89 -0.02 1.40
CA PRO A 73 10.44 -1.33 0.90
C PRO A 73 9.52 -2.10 1.87
N THR A 74 9.46 -1.69 3.13
CA THR A 74 8.58 -2.25 4.15
C THR A 74 7.16 -1.68 4.10
N TYR A 75 6.92 -0.56 3.41
CA TYR A 75 5.64 0.14 3.38
C TYR A 75 4.47 -0.78 3.02
N GLY A 76 4.57 -1.47 1.88
CA GLY A 76 3.54 -2.42 1.43
C GLY A 76 3.31 -3.57 2.42
N CYS A 77 4.35 -4.03 3.12
CA CYS A 77 4.21 -5.04 4.17
C CYS A 77 3.43 -4.51 5.38
N VAL A 78 3.69 -3.26 5.78
CA VAL A 78 3.01 -2.63 6.93
C VAL A 78 1.55 -2.37 6.60
N LEU A 79 1.26 -1.80 5.43
CA LEU A 79 -0.12 -1.59 4.99
C LEU A 79 -0.89 -2.91 4.87
N GLN A 80 -0.26 -3.95 4.32
CA GLN A 80 -0.87 -5.28 4.28
C GLN A 80 -1.33 -5.73 5.67
N LYS A 81 -0.52 -5.50 6.71
CA LYS A 81 -0.87 -5.86 8.09
C LYS A 81 -1.95 -4.97 8.69
N ILE A 82 -1.98 -3.69 8.35
CA ILE A 82 -3.08 -2.79 8.74
C ILE A 82 -4.42 -3.28 8.14
N PHE A 83 -4.45 -3.63 6.85
CA PHE A 83 -5.66 -4.19 6.24
C PHE A 83 -6.07 -5.55 6.83
N GLU A 84 -5.10 -6.43 7.13
CA GLU A 84 -5.38 -7.71 7.81
C GLU A 84 -5.93 -7.51 9.23
N PHE A 85 -5.48 -6.48 9.94
CA PHE A 85 -6.00 -6.12 11.25
C PHE A 85 -7.47 -5.67 11.15
N TYR A 86 -7.76 -4.69 10.29
CA TYR A 86 -9.11 -4.16 10.18
C TYR A 86 -10.14 -5.14 9.62
N ASP A 87 -9.75 -6.05 8.72
CA ASP A 87 -10.67 -7.13 8.30
C ASP A 87 -11.04 -8.04 9.48
N ARG A 88 -10.17 -8.22 10.49
CA ARG A 88 -10.50 -8.96 11.72
C ARG A 88 -11.36 -8.14 12.68
N VAL A 89 -11.07 -6.84 12.83
CA VAL A 89 -11.90 -5.93 13.64
C VAL A 89 -13.33 -5.97 13.12
N LEU A 90 -13.53 -5.70 11.84
CA LEU A 90 -14.85 -5.66 11.20
C LEU A 90 -15.57 -7.02 11.22
N GLN A 91 -14.86 -8.14 11.31
CA GLN A 91 -15.47 -9.46 11.50
C GLN A 91 -15.96 -9.70 12.92
N ARG A 92 -15.31 -9.11 13.93
CA ARG A 92 -15.63 -9.31 15.35
C ARG A 92 -16.59 -8.28 15.93
N SER A 93 -16.82 -7.17 15.23
CA SER A 93 -17.71 -6.12 15.71
C SER A 93 -19.18 -6.51 15.84
N GLY A 94 -19.60 -7.68 15.36
CA GLY A 94 -21.00 -8.14 15.43
C GLY A 94 -21.94 -7.40 14.45
N GLU A 95 -21.58 -6.18 14.05
CA GLU A 95 -22.24 -5.41 13.01
C GLU A 95 -21.87 -5.88 11.60
N ASN A 96 -22.80 -5.69 10.66
CA ASN A 96 -22.62 -6.10 9.28
C ASN A 96 -21.90 -5.02 8.45
N TYR A 97 -20.58 -4.95 8.57
CA TYR A 97 -19.75 -4.04 7.76
C TYR A 97 -19.36 -4.61 6.39
N THR A 98 -20.27 -5.31 5.72
CA THR A 98 -19.98 -6.00 4.45
C THR A 98 -19.45 -5.04 3.40
N ASP A 99 -20.05 -3.86 3.24
CA ASP A 99 -19.62 -2.87 2.24
C ASP A 99 -18.22 -2.32 2.54
N VAL A 100 -17.95 -1.94 3.80
CA VAL A 100 -16.64 -1.46 4.25
C VAL A 100 -15.57 -2.53 4.01
N ARG A 101 -15.87 -3.81 4.32
CA ARG A 101 -14.94 -4.93 4.09
C ARG A 101 -14.67 -5.16 2.62
N HIS A 102 -15.70 -5.13 1.77
CA HIS A 102 -15.53 -5.26 0.33
C HIS A 102 -14.69 -4.11 -0.23
N PHE A 103 -14.95 -2.89 0.22
CA PHE A 103 -14.20 -1.71 -0.21
C PHE A 103 -12.75 -1.76 0.24
N ALA A 104 -12.49 -2.10 1.51
CA ALA A 104 -11.14 -2.28 2.04
C ALA A 104 -10.35 -3.36 1.28
N ARG A 105 -11.01 -4.46 0.85
CA ARG A 105 -10.39 -5.49 0.00
C ARG A 105 -10.05 -4.94 -1.40
N ARG A 106 -10.87 -4.07 -1.96
CA ARG A 106 -10.56 -3.38 -3.23
C ARG A 106 -9.39 -2.44 -3.05
N LEU A 107 -9.40 -1.55 -2.04
CA LEU A 107 -8.27 -0.69 -1.69
C LEU A 107 -6.98 -1.49 -1.54
N ARG A 108 -7.04 -2.63 -0.84
CA ARG A 108 -5.90 -3.54 -0.67
C ARG A 108 -5.32 -4.02 -2.01
N LYS A 109 -6.18 -4.41 -2.96
CA LYS A 109 -5.74 -4.92 -4.28
C LYS A 109 -5.22 -3.83 -5.20
N CYS A 110 -5.79 -2.63 -5.06
CA CYS A 110 -5.62 -1.55 -6.02
C CYS A 110 -4.51 -0.58 -5.64
N LEU A 111 -4.37 -0.26 -4.35
CA LEU A 111 -3.44 0.77 -3.89
C LEU A 111 -2.19 0.20 -3.23
N LEU A 112 -2.20 -1.08 -2.80
CA LEU A 112 -1.04 -1.60 -2.10
C LEU A 112 0.11 -1.90 -3.06
N PRO A 113 1.33 -1.39 -2.76
CA PRO A 113 2.53 -1.89 -3.40
C PRO A 113 2.62 -3.39 -3.21
N VAL A 114 2.96 -4.13 -4.27
CA VAL A 114 3.17 -5.58 -4.17
C VAL A 114 4.25 -5.86 -3.12
N PRO A 115 3.91 -6.48 -1.99
CA PRO A 115 4.83 -6.61 -0.88
C PRO A 115 5.93 -7.61 -1.21
N CYS A 116 7.19 -7.24 -0.95
CA CYS A 116 8.31 -8.16 -1.18
C CYS A 116 8.33 -9.25 -0.09
N PRO A 117 8.05 -10.55 -0.39
CA PRO A 117 7.79 -11.54 0.65
C PRO A 117 8.96 -11.76 1.62
N LYS A 118 10.20 -11.64 1.11
CA LYS A 118 11.42 -11.74 1.92
C LYS A 118 11.60 -10.56 2.88
N VAL A 119 11.23 -9.36 2.45
CA VAL A 119 11.29 -8.14 3.28
C VAL A 119 10.25 -8.24 4.38
N CYS A 120 9.00 -8.57 4.03
CA CYS A 120 7.91 -8.71 4.99
C CYS A 120 8.21 -9.79 6.04
N ARG A 121 8.69 -10.97 5.62
CA ARG A 121 9.06 -12.05 6.56
C ARG A 121 10.10 -11.60 7.58
N ARG A 122 11.11 -10.83 7.16
CA ARG A 122 12.14 -10.28 8.07
C ARG A 122 11.55 -9.24 9.03
N LEU A 123 10.70 -8.34 8.51
CA LEU A 123 10.01 -7.33 9.31
C LEU A 123 9.16 -7.99 10.40
N TYR A 124 8.30 -8.93 10.03
CA TYR A 124 7.40 -9.60 10.97
C TYR A 124 8.16 -10.43 12.00
N LYS A 125 9.24 -11.13 11.59
CA LYS A 125 10.11 -11.84 12.54
C LYS A 125 10.75 -10.87 13.54
N LYS A 126 11.25 -9.72 13.06
CA LYS A 126 11.85 -8.70 13.90
C LYS A 126 10.85 -8.16 14.92
N ALA A 127 9.66 -7.77 14.46
CA ALA A 127 8.58 -7.28 15.33
C ALA A 127 8.22 -8.27 16.44
N LYS A 128 8.14 -9.57 16.13
CA LYS A 128 7.88 -10.62 17.13
C LYS A 128 9.04 -10.83 18.14
N SER A 129 10.28 -10.61 17.72
CA SER A 129 11.48 -10.87 18.54
C SER A 129 11.94 -9.68 19.37
N THR A 130 11.47 -8.48 19.06
CA THR A 130 11.85 -7.25 19.77
C THR A 130 10.79 -7.00 20.83
N SER A 131 11.19 -6.77 22.08
CA SER A 131 10.26 -6.28 23.10
C SER A 131 9.68 -4.95 22.62
N MET A 132 8.38 -4.75 22.82
CA MET A 132 7.81 -3.44 22.68
C MET A 132 8.32 -2.62 23.86
N ASN A 133 9.51 -2.05 23.71
CA ASN A 133 9.91 -0.98 24.61
C ASN A 133 8.85 0.10 24.44
N GLU A 134 8.36 0.67 25.53
CA GLU A 134 7.49 1.86 25.56
C GLU A 134 8.24 3.10 25.03
N THR A 135 9.00 2.94 23.95
CA THR A 135 9.61 4.03 23.21
C THR A 135 8.43 4.77 22.62
N SER A 136 8.09 5.85 23.27
CA SER A 136 7.07 6.78 22.85
C SER A 136 7.23 7.04 21.36
N GLU A 137 6.09 7.12 20.68
CA GLU A 137 5.97 7.45 19.28
C GLU A 137 6.67 8.79 19.00
N SER A 138 7.97 8.71 18.68
CA SER A 138 8.86 9.86 18.61
C SER A 138 9.11 10.22 17.15
N GLU A 139 9.09 11.52 16.88
CA GLU A 139 9.49 12.08 15.59
C GLU A 139 10.98 11.87 15.29
N SER A 140 11.79 11.33 16.20
CA SER A 140 13.18 10.93 15.92
C SER A 140 13.34 9.46 15.50
N LEU A 141 12.27 8.65 15.52
CA LEU A 141 12.35 7.24 15.16
C LEU A 141 12.76 7.04 13.68
N GLU A 142 13.70 6.14 13.47
CA GLU A 142 14.11 5.69 12.14
C GLU A 142 12.96 4.95 11.42
N PRO A 143 12.84 5.04 10.08
CA PRO A 143 11.76 4.39 9.33
C PRO A 143 11.62 2.88 9.62
N LYS A 144 12.74 2.16 9.71
CA LYS A 144 12.72 0.72 10.04
C LYS A 144 12.18 0.42 11.45
N LYS A 145 12.39 1.33 12.40
CA LYS A 145 11.84 1.21 13.76
C LYS A 145 10.35 1.55 13.77
N VAL A 146 9.92 2.56 13.00
CA VAL A 146 8.50 2.88 12.80
C VAL A 146 7.73 1.69 12.21
N ALA A 147 8.28 1.04 11.19
CA ALA A 147 7.66 -0.15 10.59
C ALA A 147 7.53 -1.30 11.60
N VAL A 148 8.54 -1.52 12.45
CA VAL A 148 8.49 -2.53 13.52
C VAL A 148 7.44 -2.16 14.57
N LEU A 149 7.45 -0.91 15.04
CA LEU A 149 6.52 -0.39 16.04
C LEU A 149 5.07 -0.55 15.57
N GLN A 150 4.75 -0.16 14.33
CA GLN A 150 3.40 -0.33 13.79
C GLN A 150 2.94 -1.79 13.82
N ILE A 151 3.82 -2.75 13.45
CA ILE A 151 3.47 -4.17 13.51
C ILE A 151 3.26 -4.64 14.96
N GLN A 152 4.07 -4.18 15.90
CA GLN A 152 3.92 -4.52 17.33
C GLN A 152 2.60 -3.98 17.89
N LYS A 153 2.25 -2.72 17.61
CA LYS A 153 0.97 -2.12 18.05
C LYS A 153 -0.24 -2.89 17.50
N LEU A 154 -0.19 -3.30 16.23
CA LEU A 154 -1.24 -4.15 15.64
C LEU A 154 -1.32 -5.53 16.28
N GLN A 155 -0.18 -6.14 16.64
CA GLN A 155 -0.16 -7.44 17.31
C GLN A 155 -0.78 -7.36 18.71
N GLN A 156 -0.41 -6.35 19.49
CA GLN A 156 -0.99 -6.09 20.80
C GLN A 156 -2.50 -5.85 20.71
N ALA A 157 -2.95 -5.00 19.79
CA ALA A 157 -4.37 -4.75 19.58
C ALA A 157 -5.13 -6.01 19.12
N LEU A 158 -4.49 -6.92 18.37
CA LEU A 158 -5.10 -8.21 18.01
C LEU A 158 -5.28 -9.15 19.20
N GLU A 159 -4.32 -9.16 20.13
CA GLU A 159 -4.40 -9.96 21.35
C GLU A 159 -5.52 -9.45 22.28
N GLN A 160 -5.85 -8.16 22.18
CA GLN A 160 -6.88 -7.49 22.97
C GLN A 160 -8.18 -7.28 22.18
N LEU A 161 -8.35 -7.88 21.00
CA LEU A 161 -9.47 -7.55 20.11
C LEU A 161 -10.86 -7.91 20.67
N ASP A 162 -10.91 -8.82 21.65
CA ASP A 162 -12.15 -9.19 22.34
C ASP A 162 -12.58 -8.14 23.36
N ASP A 163 -11.65 -7.28 23.82
CA ASP A 163 -11.96 -6.09 24.62
C ASP A 163 -12.71 -5.05 23.76
N VAL A 164 -13.85 -4.59 24.29
CA VAL A 164 -14.76 -3.68 23.58
C VAL A 164 -14.07 -2.35 23.30
N LYS A 165 -13.30 -1.81 24.25
CA LYS A 165 -12.60 -0.52 24.09
C LYS A 165 -11.56 -0.57 22.99
N THR A 166 -10.81 -1.66 22.90
CA THR A 166 -9.83 -1.88 21.82
C THR A 166 -10.53 -1.92 20.46
N ARG A 167 -11.68 -2.58 20.38
CA ARG A 167 -12.46 -2.68 19.13
C ARG A 167 -13.04 -1.34 18.71
N GLU A 168 -13.67 -0.62 19.64
CA GLU A 168 -14.19 0.73 19.45
C GLU A 168 -13.09 1.70 18.99
N LYS A 169 -11.93 1.67 19.64
CA LYS A 169 -10.76 2.46 19.23
C LYS A 169 -10.32 2.13 17.81
N ALA A 170 -10.29 0.85 17.45
CA ALA A 170 -9.96 0.43 16.09
C ALA A 170 -10.98 0.97 15.08
N ILE A 171 -12.28 0.91 15.37
CA ILE A 171 -13.31 1.48 14.49
C ILE A 171 -13.12 2.98 14.29
N VAL A 172 -12.84 3.73 15.37
CA VAL A 172 -12.56 5.17 15.26
C VAL A 172 -11.30 5.44 14.43
N GLU A 173 -10.21 4.69 14.65
CA GLU A 173 -8.97 4.88 13.88
C GLU A 173 -9.05 4.40 12.42
N LEU A 174 -10.04 3.56 12.07
CA LEU A 174 -10.28 3.14 10.69
C LEU A 174 -10.62 4.34 9.79
N THR A 175 -11.28 5.36 10.34
CA THR A 175 -11.60 6.61 9.63
C THR A 175 -10.34 7.34 9.15
N ALA A 176 -9.25 7.21 9.89
CA ALA A 176 -7.96 7.81 9.57
C ALA A 176 -7.13 6.97 8.58
N LEU A 177 -7.63 5.82 8.09
CA LEU A 177 -6.86 4.93 7.23
C LEU A 177 -6.38 5.63 5.94
N ASP A 178 -7.13 6.61 5.44
CA ASP A 178 -6.81 7.34 4.20
C ASP A 178 -5.42 8.03 4.24
N PHE A 179 -5.01 8.51 5.41
CA PHE A 179 -3.69 9.15 5.61
C PHE A 179 -2.51 8.18 5.40
N TYR A 180 -2.76 6.88 5.56
CA TYR A 180 -1.74 5.83 5.46
C TYR A 180 -1.60 5.32 4.03
N LEU A 181 -2.62 5.49 3.19
CA LEU A 181 -2.67 4.99 1.83
C LEU A 181 -1.81 5.86 0.88
N PRO A 182 -1.21 5.26 -0.17
CA PRO A 182 -0.44 6.01 -1.15
C PRO A 182 -1.37 6.90 -1.97
N LYS A 183 -1.01 8.16 -2.18
CA LYS A 183 -1.78 9.07 -3.06
C LYS A 183 -1.95 8.40 -4.42
N SER A 184 -3.10 8.63 -5.06
CA SER A 184 -3.45 8.02 -6.35
C SER A 184 -2.27 8.10 -7.32
N GLN A 185 -2.00 6.99 -8.01
CA GLN A 185 -0.94 6.91 -9.01
C GLN A 185 -1.33 7.77 -10.22
N GLU A 186 -1.05 9.07 -10.14
CA GLU A 186 -0.64 9.81 -11.33
C GLU A 186 0.78 9.32 -11.63
N GLU A 187 0.88 8.57 -12.72
CA GLU A 187 2.07 8.11 -13.42
C GLU A 187 3.43 8.47 -12.79
N ASP A 188 3.97 7.56 -11.98
CA ASP A 188 5.41 7.30 -12.05
C ASP A 188 5.72 5.90 -11.51
N SER A 189 5.58 4.93 -12.41
CA SER A 189 5.93 3.54 -12.16
C SER A 189 7.44 3.36 -12.06
N THR A 190 8.07 3.89 -11.01
CA THR A 190 9.32 3.33 -10.50
C THR A 190 8.98 2.20 -9.54
N GLY A 191 8.48 1.10 -10.11
CA GLY A 191 8.23 -0.13 -9.37
C GLY A 191 9.48 -0.49 -8.57
N THR A 192 9.39 -0.38 -7.25
CA THR A 192 10.47 -0.73 -6.33
C THR A 192 10.74 -2.23 -6.47
N LYS A 193 11.58 -2.59 -7.43
CA LYS A 193 12.01 -3.98 -7.64
C LYS A 193 12.57 -4.48 -6.31
N CYS A 194 12.05 -5.59 -5.81
CA CYS A 194 12.64 -6.32 -4.69
C CYS A 194 14.17 -6.34 -4.88
N PRO A 195 14.97 -5.86 -3.92
CA PRO A 195 16.41 -5.79 -4.09
C PRO A 195 16.93 -7.21 -4.39
N LYS A 196 17.36 -7.43 -5.65
CA LYS A 196 18.07 -8.65 -6.04
C LYS A 196 19.36 -8.68 -5.21
N LYS A 197 19.63 -9.81 -4.55
CA LYS A 197 20.89 -10.01 -3.82
C LYS A 197 22.03 -9.67 -4.79
N GLN A 198 22.71 -8.54 -4.59
CA GLN A 198 24.04 -8.38 -5.13
C GLN A 198 24.88 -9.47 -4.48
N ASN A 199 25.41 -10.35 -5.32
CA ASN A 199 26.20 -11.50 -4.95
C ASN A 199 27.52 -10.96 -4.36
N ARG A 200 27.52 -10.62 -3.06
CA ARG A 200 28.74 -10.22 -2.36
C ARG A 200 29.64 -11.45 -2.30
N LYS A 201 30.58 -11.52 -3.24
CA LYS A 201 31.75 -12.39 -3.19
C LYS A 201 32.35 -12.31 -1.78
N SER A 202 32.30 -13.43 -1.09
CA SER A 202 32.96 -13.69 0.19
C SER A 202 34.44 -13.30 0.11
N LYS A 203 34.86 -12.30 0.90
CA LYS A 203 36.28 -12.04 1.17
C LYS A 203 36.85 -13.24 1.96
N PRO A 204 38.05 -13.74 1.61
CA PRO A 204 38.67 -14.86 2.31
C PRO A 204 39.12 -14.44 3.72
N LYS A 205 38.91 -15.35 4.69
CA LYS A 205 39.43 -15.28 6.06
C LYS A 205 40.96 -15.31 6.01
N LYS A 206 41.63 -14.25 6.49
CA LYS A 206 43.03 -14.34 6.90
C LYS A 206 43.08 -15.14 8.22
N GLN A 207 43.67 -16.33 8.16
CA GLN A 207 44.09 -17.10 9.32
C GLN A 207 45.15 -16.28 10.09
N ALA A 208 44.88 -16.00 11.37
CA ALA A 208 45.89 -15.53 12.29
C ALA A 208 46.62 -16.75 12.85
N SER A 209 47.92 -16.85 12.57
CA SER A 209 48.80 -17.88 13.07
C SER A 209 49.11 -17.66 14.55
N LEU A 210 48.87 -18.69 15.34
CA LEU A 210 49.30 -18.83 16.73
C LEU A 210 50.84 -18.93 16.75
N LYS A 211 51.53 -18.00 17.41
CA LYS A 211 52.89 -18.24 17.92
C LYS A 211 52.82 -18.28 19.45
N ARG A 212 52.93 -19.49 20.00
CA ARG A 212 53.26 -19.73 21.41
C ARG A 212 54.75 -19.48 21.59
N GLN A 213 55.11 -18.61 22.52
CA GLN A 213 56.48 -18.45 23.00
C GLN A 213 56.50 -18.98 24.44
N ARG A 214 57.18 -20.11 24.64
CA ARG A 214 57.61 -20.60 25.94
C ARG A 214 58.87 -19.82 26.33
N CYS A 215 58.91 -19.29 27.55
CA CYS A 215 60.16 -18.97 28.21
C CYS A 215 60.38 -19.99 29.33
N SER A 216 61.63 -20.43 29.42
CA SER A 216 62.21 -21.30 30.44
C SER A 216 62.33 -20.60 31.79
#